data_AF-A0AAE4ML11-F1
#
_entry.id   AF-A0AAE4ML11-F1
#
_cell.length_a   1.000
_cell.length_b   1.000
_cell.length_c   1.000
_cell.angle_alpha   90.00
_cell.angle_beta   90.00
_cell.angle_gamma   90.00
#
_symmetry.space_group_name_H-M   'P 1'
#
loop_
_entity.id
_entity.type
_entity.pdbx_description
1 polymer ?
#
loop_
_entity_poly.entity_id
_entity_poly.type
_entity_poly.pdbx_seq_one_letter_code
_entity_poly.pdbx_strand_id
1 'polypeptide(L)'
;MVLKPTPEQEKIINESGNIVVTAKPGSGKTFTIIEKIKIISDSLLSYQGVIAISFTQKSSYELSIRSKRREIPKKKSFYGTIDGFCINEIIRPFSKHFTNQINLFEVKTTLNDYPIYKELKSLENVNEEVSQSNMDLLSQSLKEGHIFLDICGETALFILNNVPACLEYLKSRYTHIFIDEYQDCGEAQDAIFKKLVNAGIIGVAVGDLDQAIYAFSNRYSKFLSSLMSNPNFKHFKLTENRRCHKSISDYSLALMGISIDSIDYDYRM
;
A
#
# COMPACT_ATOMS: atom_id res chain seq x y z
N MET A 1 2.71 29.65 1.75
CA MET A 1 1.32 29.60 1.22
C MET A 1 0.71 28.28 1.69
N VAL A 2 -0.39 28.30 2.44
CA VAL A 2 -1.08 27.06 2.85
C VAL A 2 -1.81 26.52 1.63
N LEU A 3 -1.35 25.39 1.08
CA LEU A 3 -2.02 24.71 -0.03
C LEU A 3 -3.38 24.21 0.45
N LYS A 4 -4.46 24.77 -0.10
CA LYS A 4 -5.82 24.32 0.15
C LYS A 4 -6.15 23.09 -0.72
N PRO A 5 -6.88 22.10 -0.18
CA PRO A 5 -7.40 20.99 -0.97
C PRO A 5 -8.35 21.46 -2.07
N THR A 6 -8.42 20.73 -3.18
CA THR A 6 -9.44 20.94 -4.21
C THR A 6 -10.77 20.28 -3.78
N PRO A 7 -11.91 20.61 -4.41
CA PRO A 7 -13.18 19.96 -4.09
C PRO A 7 -13.15 18.43 -4.26
N GLU A 8 -12.36 17.90 -5.21
CA GLU A 8 -12.13 16.45 -5.35
C GLU A 8 -11.38 15.89 -4.14
N GLN A 9 -10.32 16.58 -3.71
CA GLN A 9 -9.52 16.18 -2.55
C GLN A 9 -10.33 16.24 -1.25
N GLU A 10 -11.16 17.28 -1.05
CA GLU A 10 -12.01 17.42 0.14
C GLU A 10 -12.99 16.26 0.28
N LYS A 11 -13.61 15.81 -0.83
CA LYS A 11 -14.51 14.65 -0.81
C LYS A 11 -13.80 13.37 -0.35
N ILE A 12 -12.57 13.15 -0.81
CA ILE A 12 -11.74 11.99 -0.42
C ILE A 12 -11.33 12.09 1.04
N ILE A 13 -10.86 13.26 1.46
CA ILE A 13 -10.39 13.53 2.81
C ILE A 13 -11.49 13.27 3.83
N ASN A 14 -12.72 13.72 3.56
CA ASN A 14 -13.86 13.62 4.47
C ASN A 14 -14.63 12.29 4.41
N GLU A 15 -14.33 11.40 3.46
CA GLU A 15 -15.00 10.10 3.38
C GLU A 15 -14.62 9.20 4.57
N SER A 16 -15.57 8.46 5.14
CA SER A 16 -15.32 7.65 6.35
C SER A 16 -15.13 6.16 6.05
N GLY A 17 -15.67 5.68 4.93
CA GLY A 17 -15.56 4.28 4.52
C GLY A 17 -14.28 3.93 3.77
N ASN A 18 -14.23 2.69 3.26
CA ASN A 18 -13.13 2.27 2.39
C ASN A 18 -13.20 3.03 1.07
N ILE A 19 -12.05 3.49 0.60
CA ILE A 19 -11.94 4.28 -0.62
C ILE A 19 -10.91 3.72 -1.57
N VAL A 20 -11.23 3.84 -2.84
CA VAL A 20 -10.29 3.65 -3.95
C VAL A 20 -10.24 4.94 -4.75
N VAL A 21 -9.03 5.46 -4.98
CA VAL A 21 -8.80 6.71 -5.67
C VAL A 21 -7.97 6.44 -6.92
N THR A 22 -8.53 6.76 -8.08
CA THR A 22 -7.77 6.79 -9.34
C THR A 22 -7.34 8.22 -9.59
N ALA A 23 -6.04 8.44 -9.76
CA ALA A 23 -5.49 9.78 -9.75
C ALA A 23 -4.52 9.98 -10.91
N LYS A 24 -4.72 11.06 -11.67
CA LYS A 24 -3.79 11.45 -12.75
C LYS A 24 -2.41 11.82 -12.19
N PRO A 25 -1.35 11.75 -12.99
CA PRO A 25 -0.03 12.24 -12.59
C PRO A 25 -0.09 13.70 -12.14
N GLY A 26 0.57 14.02 -11.02
CA GLY A 26 0.63 15.41 -10.53
C GLY A 26 -0.65 15.94 -9.87
N SER A 27 -1.66 15.10 -9.65
CA SER A 27 -2.94 15.50 -9.03
C SER A 27 -2.94 15.67 -7.50
N GLY A 28 -1.79 15.43 -6.86
CA GLY A 28 -1.66 15.56 -5.41
C GLY A 28 -2.16 14.35 -4.61
N LYS A 29 -2.00 13.13 -5.13
CA LYS A 29 -2.21 11.84 -4.43
C LYS A 29 -1.72 11.88 -2.98
N THR A 30 -0.40 12.04 -2.82
CA THR A 30 0.27 12.07 -1.51
C THR A 30 -0.20 13.21 -0.61
N PHE A 31 -0.55 14.38 -1.18
CA PHE A 31 -1.13 15.49 -0.40
C PHE A 31 -2.47 15.06 0.21
N THR A 32 -3.34 14.45 -0.61
CA THR A 32 -4.67 13.99 -0.20
C THR A 32 -4.58 12.94 0.90
N ILE A 33 -3.67 11.97 0.77
CA ILE A 33 -3.39 10.95 1.79
C ILE A 33 -2.99 11.60 3.11
N ILE A 34 -2.06 12.55 3.08
CA ILE A 34 -1.54 13.20 4.30
C ILE A 34 -2.61 14.04 5.00
N GLU A 35 -3.39 14.82 4.26
CA GLU A 35 -4.48 15.61 4.86
C GLU A 35 -5.55 14.70 5.48
N LYS A 36 -5.84 13.56 4.85
CA LYS A 36 -6.74 12.56 5.42
C LYS A 36 -6.18 11.96 6.72
N ILE A 37 -4.90 11.56 6.72
CA ILE A 37 -4.22 11.06 7.92
C ILE A 37 -4.27 12.11 9.04
N LYS A 38 -4.12 13.39 8.71
CA LYS A 38 -4.16 14.48 9.70
C LYS A 38 -5.51 14.51 10.43
N ILE A 39 -6.62 14.54 9.70
CA ILE A 39 -7.97 14.53 10.28
C ILE A 39 -8.20 13.27 11.14
N ILE A 40 -7.76 12.12 10.66
CA ILE A 40 -7.88 10.87 11.42
C ILE A 40 -7.07 10.92 12.71
N SER A 41 -5.87 11.50 12.67
CA SER A 41 -4.92 11.50 13.78
C SER A 41 -5.45 12.16 15.05
N ASP A 42 -6.36 13.12 14.91
CA ASP A 42 -7.02 13.82 16.01
C ASP A 42 -7.97 12.89 16.79
N SER A 43 -8.56 11.89 16.11
CA SER A 43 -9.50 10.93 16.70
C SER A 43 -8.84 9.64 17.23
N LEU A 44 -7.57 9.39 16.90
CA LEU A 44 -6.89 8.15 17.32
C LEU A 44 -6.67 8.09 18.82
N LEU A 45 -6.88 6.92 19.43
CA LEU A 45 -6.44 6.68 20.80
C LEU A 45 -4.91 6.61 20.90
N SER A 46 -4.35 6.74 22.10
CA SER A 46 -2.89 6.77 22.32
C SER A 46 -2.17 5.49 21.88
N TYR A 47 -2.86 4.35 21.92
CA TYR A 47 -2.37 3.06 21.47
C TYR A 47 -2.66 2.76 20.00
N GLN A 48 -3.41 3.63 19.32
CA GLN A 48 -3.78 3.46 17.92
C GLN A 48 -2.86 4.22 16.96
N GLY A 49 -2.89 3.80 15.71
CA GLY A 49 -2.15 4.39 14.61
C GLY A 49 -2.82 4.14 13.27
N VAL A 50 -2.14 4.56 12.21
CA VAL A 50 -2.47 4.22 10.82
C VAL A 50 -1.31 3.48 10.17
N ILE A 51 -1.58 2.69 9.15
CA ILE A 51 -0.56 2.10 8.28
C ILE A 51 -0.48 2.98 7.03
N ALA A 52 0.68 3.55 6.73
CA ALA A 52 0.90 4.34 5.52
C ALA A 52 2.06 3.74 4.71
N ILE A 53 1.70 3.17 3.56
CA ILE A 53 2.58 2.39 2.69
C ILE A 53 2.80 3.10 1.35
N SER A 54 4.04 3.00 0.86
CA SER A 54 4.39 3.35 -0.53
C SER A 54 5.35 2.30 -1.10
N PHE A 55 5.47 2.20 -2.42
CA PHE A 55 6.31 1.18 -3.05
C PHE A 55 7.81 1.38 -2.91
N THR A 56 8.28 2.63 -2.87
CA THR A 56 9.71 2.92 -2.75
C THR A 56 10.07 3.43 -1.37
N GLN A 57 11.31 3.18 -0.94
CA GLN A 57 11.86 3.74 0.29
C GLN A 57 11.83 5.28 0.25
N LYS A 58 12.12 5.87 -0.93
CA LYS A 58 12.09 7.33 -1.13
C LYS A 58 10.69 7.89 -0.93
N SER A 59 9.67 7.30 -1.54
CA SER A 59 8.26 7.72 -1.39
C SER A 59 7.80 7.58 0.06
N SER A 60 8.17 6.48 0.72
CA SER A 60 7.84 6.24 2.14
C SER A 60 8.49 7.28 3.06
N TYR A 61 9.78 7.59 2.82
CA TYR A 61 10.51 8.63 3.55
C TYR A 61 9.89 10.01 3.35
N GLU A 62 9.50 10.33 2.11
CA GLU A 62 8.82 11.57 1.78
C GLU A 62 7.46 11.69 2.47
N LEU A 63 6.65 10.62 2.46
CA LEU A 63 5.34 10.57 3.13
C LEU A 63 5.49 10.80 4.64
N SER A 64 6.51 10.18 5.26
CA SER A 64 6.86 10.36 6.68
C SER A 64 7.29 11.80 7.00
N ILE A 65 8.19 12.40 6.21
CA ILE A 65 8.62 13.80 6.41
C ILE A 65 7.45 14.75 6.26
N ARG A 66 6.66 14.60 5.19
CA ARG A 66 5.54 15.51 4.92
C ARG A 66 4.47 15.40 6.01
N SER A 67 4.23 14.20 6.55
CA SER A 67 3.35 14.00 7.72
C SER A 67 3.89 14.74 8.95
N LYS A 68 5.20 14.63 9.23
CA LYS A 68 5.85 15.36 10.34
C LYS A 68 5.76 16.88 10.16
N ARG A 69 5.95 17.39 8.93
CA ARG A 69 5.80 18.83 8.61
C ARG A 69 4.37 19.34 8.77
N ARG A 70 3.38 18.45 8.70
CA ARG A 70 1.96 18.75 8.96
C ARG A 70 1.59 18.61 10.45
N GLU A 71 2.59 18.38 11.30
CA GLU A 71 2.45 18.22 12.76
C GLU A 71 1.56 17.04 13.15
N ILE A 72 1.47 16.03 12.28
CA ILE A 72 0.72 14.81 12.55
C ILE A 72 1.46 14.03 13.64
N PRO A 73 0.81 13.70 14.77
CA PRO A 73 1.43 12.93 15.82
C PRO A 73 1.73 11.52 15.32
N LYS A 74 3.01 11.13 15.40
CA LYS A 74 3.47 9.78 15.08
C LYS A 74 3.15 8.85 16.26
N LYS A 75 1.85 8.58 16.48
CA LYS A 75 1.33 7.61 17.47
C LYS A 75 1.84 6.20 17.13
N LYS A 76 1.06 5.13 17.31
CA LYS A 76 1.50 3.77 16.94
C LYS A 76 1.45 3.49 15.44
N SER A 77 1.48 4.55 14.61
CA SER A 77 1.41 4.51 13.15
C SER A 77 2.67 3.92 12.52
N PHE A 78 2.48 3.19 11.42
CA PHE A 78 3.54 2.69 10.57
C PHE A 78 3.68 3.58 9.32
N TYR A 79 4.91 3.93 8.96
CA TYR A 79 5.26 4.63 7.74
C TYR A 79 6.43 3.91 7.09
N GLY A 80 6.25 3.33 5.90
CA GLY A 80 7.29 2.52 5.29
C GLY A 80 6.87 1.88 3.98
N THR A 81 7.72 1.00 3.46
CA THR A 81 7.37 0.18 2.30
C THR A 81 6.45 -0.97 2.69
N ILE A 82 5.83 -1.60 1.70
CA ILE A 82 4.99 -2.77 1.94
C ILE A 82 5.81 -3.93 2.52
N ASP A 83 7.01 -4.18 2.01
CA ASP A 83 7.92 -5.19 2.55
C ASP A 83 8.33 -4.85 3.99
N GLY A 84 8.57 -3.56 4.27
CA GLY A 84 8.86 -3.08 5.61
C GLY A 84 7.70 -3.33 6.58
N PHE A 85 6.46 -3.20 6.11
CA PHE A 85 5.27 -3.53 6.90
C PHE A 85 5.19 -5.04 7.15
N CYS A 86 5.29 -5.85 6.10
CA CYS A 86 5.32 -7.31 6.18
C CYS A 86 6.37 -7.79 7.19
N ILE A 87 7.60 -7.30 7.08
CA ILE A 87 8.71 -7.74 7.93
C ILE A 87 8.52 -7.29 9.39
N ASN A 88 8.22 -6.01 9.63
CA ASN A 88 8.29 -5.44 10.99
C ASN A 88 6.98 -5.53 11.77
N GLU A 89 5.83 -5.57 11.09
CA GLU A 89 4.51 -5.57 11.74
C GLU A 89 3.85 -6.96 11.71
N ILE A 90 4.31 -7.87 10.83
CA ILE A 90 3.74 -9.22 10.71
C ILE A 90 4.79 -10.30 11.02
N ILE A 91 5.86 -10.41 10.22
CA ILE A 91 6.78 -11.55 10.31
C ILE A 91 7.53 -11.54 11.64
N ARG A 92 8.33 -10.50 11.91
CA ARG A 92 9.16 -10.46 13.12
C ARG A 92 8.38 -10.60 14.43
N PRO A 93 7.23 -9.93 14.64
CA PRO A 93 6.52 -10.04 15.90
C PRO A 93 5.80 -11.39 16.09
N PHE A 94 5.38 -12.04 15.00
CA PHE A 94 4.48 -13.19 15.06
C PHE A 94 5.10 -14.53 14.64
N SER A 95 6.28 -14.56 14.00
CA SER A 95 6.96 -15.81 13.63
C SER A 95 7.12 -16.77 14.80
N LYS A 96 7.37 -16.27 16.02
CA LYS A 96 7.50 -17.13 17.22
C LYS A 96 6.26 -17.96 17.53
N HIS A 97 5.07 -17.50 17.15
CA HIS A 97 3.81 -18.22 17.37
C HIS A 97 3.64 -19.37 16.37
N PHE A 98 4.38 -19.33 15.28
CA PHE A 98 4.43 -20.39 14.28
C PHE A 98 5.62 -21.35 14.54
N THR A 99 6.80 -20.80 14.83
CA THR A 99 8.04 -21.58 15.01
C THR A 99 8.24 -22.12 16.42
N ASN A 100 7.52 -21.60 17.41
CA ASN A 100 7.77 -21.78 18.85
C ASN A 100 9.18 -21.35 19.30
N GLN A 101 9.83 -20.45 18.54
CA GLN A 101 11.19 -19.99 18.80
C GLN A 101 11.31 -18.48 18.56
N ILE A 102 12.00 -17.79 19.47
CA ILE A 102 12.37 -16.38 19.30
C ILE A 102 13.69 -16.33 18.53
N ASN A 103 13.69 -15.64 17.39
CA ASN A 103 14.87 -15.52 16.53
C ASN A 103 15.22 -14.06 16.23
N LEU A 104 16.51 -13.81 16.07
CA LEU A 104 17.01 -12.61 15.45
C LEU A 104 16.98 -12.80 13.94
N PHE A 105 16.22 -11.95 13.25
CA PHE A 105 15.98 -12.10 11.82
C PHE A 105 16.93 -11.26 10.97
N GLU A 106 17.58 -11.93 10.03
CA GLU A 106 18.33 -11.33 8.94
C GLU A 106 17.50 -11.38 7.64
N VAL A 107 17.40 -10.24 6.95
CA VAL A 107 16.70 -10.15 5.67
C VAL A 107 17.66 -10.58 4.57
N LYS A 108 17.28 -11.60 3.81
CA LYS A 108 18.01 -12.15 2.66
C LYS A 108 17.36 -11.65 1.38
N THR A 109 18.18 -11.23 0.42
CA THR A 109 17.68 -10.60 -0.82
C THR A 109 16.92 -11.57 -1.71
N THR A 110 17.39 -12.82 -1.81
CA THR A 110 16.76 -13.83 -2.68
C THR A 110 16.90 -15.24 -2.12
N LEU A 111 15.90 -16.07 -2.41
CA LEU A 111 15.92 -17.52 -2.22
C LEU A 111 16.96 -18.22 -3.10
N ASN A 112 17.38 -17.63 -4.22
CA ASN A 112 18.27 -18.30 -5.18
C ASN A 112 19.64 -18.67 -4.58
N ASP A 113 20.09 -17.91 -3.58
CA ASP A 113 21.35 -18.16 -2.88
C ASP A 113 21.25 -19.35 -1.90
N TYR A 114 20.03 -19.88 -1.69
CA TYR A 114 19.72 -20.92 -0.70
C TYR A 114 18.91 -22.06 -1.35
N PRO A 115 19.57 -23.05 -1.97
CA PRO A 115 18.90 -24.12 -2.73
C PRO A 115 17.82 -24.88 -1.97
N ILE A 116 17.99 -25.07 -0.65
CA ILE A 116 17.03 -25.76 0.22
C ILE A 116 15.68 -25.01 0.27
N TYR A 117 15.70 -23.68 0.17
CA TYR A 117 14.50 -22.85 0.27
C TYR A 117 13.91 -22.47 -1.09
N LYS A 118 14.53 -22.89 -2.20
CA LYS A 118 14.09 -22.52 -3.54
C LYS A 118 12.64 -22.91 -3.84
N GLU A 119 12.15 -23.99 -3.24
CA GLU A 119 10.76 -24.45 -3.38
C GLU A 119 9.74 -23.47 -2.79
N LEU A 120 10.14 -22.63 -1.82
CA LEU A 120 9.27 -21.60 -1.25
C LEU A 120 8.85 -20.55 -2.28
N LYS A 121 9.51 -20.48 -3.44
CA LYS A 121 9.07 -19.64 -4.55
C LYS A 121 7.68 -20.03 -5.09
N SER A 122 7.24 -21.27 -4.86
CA SER A 122 5.86 -21.69 -5.18
C SER A 122 4.80 -20.89 -4.42
N LEU A 123 5.14 -20.28 -3.28
CA LEU A 123 4.22 -19.45 -2.49
C LEU A 123 3.75 -18.19 -3.22
N GLU A 124 4.46 -17.73 -4.26
CA GLU A 124 4.04 -16.59 -5.09
C GLU A 124 2.64 -16.81 -5.70
N ASN A 125 2.24 -18.08 -5.92
CA ASN A 125 0.87 -18.41 -6.31
C ASN A 125 -0.04 -18.55 -5.09
N VAL A 126 -0.55 -17.43 -4.59
CA VAL A 126 -1.40 -17.40 -3.38
C VAL A 126 -2.76 -18.10 -3.52
N ASN A 127 -3.15 -18.52 -4.73
CA ASN A 127 -4.36 -19.33 -4.94
C ASN A 127 -4.12 -20.83 -4.70
N GLU A 128 -2.86 -21.27 -4.65
CA GLU A 128 -2.53 -22.65 -4.33
C GLU A 128 -2.50 -22.86 -2.81
N GLU A 129 -3.00 -24.01 -2.37
CA GLU A 129 -2.88 -24.38 -0.96
C GLU A 129 -1.42 -24.59 -0.60
N VAL A 130 -1.00 -23.99 0.53
CA VAL A 130 0.35 -24.16 1.02
C VAL A 130 0.54 -25.60 1.48
N SER A 131 1.36 -26.36 0.76
CA SER A 131 1.68 -27.75 1.09
C SER A 131 2.38 -27.87 2.44
N GLN A 132 2.30 -29.06 3.05
CA GLN A 132 3.03 -29.35 4.29
C GLN A 132 4.56 -29.15 4.12
N SER A 133 5.11 -29.53 2.96
CA SER A 133 6.54 -29.32 2.63
C SER A 133 6.91 -27.83 2.68
N ASN A 134 6.08 -26.97 2.07
CA ASN A 134 6.29 -25.53 2.10
C ASN A 134 6.21 -24.97 3.53
N MET A 135 5.31 -25.48 4.36
CA MET A 135 5.21 -25.06 5.76
C MET A 135 6.42 -25.48 6.58
N ASP A 136 6.93 -26.68 6.36
CA ASP A 136 8.12 -27.19 7.04
C ASP A 136 9.36 -26.37 6.64
N LEU A 137 9.54 -26.11 5.35
CA LEU A 137 10.63 -25.27 4.82
C LEU A 137 10.54 -23.83 5.33
N LEU A 138 9.35 -23.23 5.35
CA LEU A 138 9.14 -21.88 5.86
C LEU A 138 9.40 -21.82 7.37
N SER A 139 8.94 -22.82 8.13
CA SER A 139 9.24 -22.92 9.55
C SER A 139 10.74 -23.06 9.78
N GLN A 140 11.44 -23.84 8.97
CA GLN A 140 12.89 -24.01 9.08
C GLN A 140 13.63 -22.70 8.81
N SER A 141 13.31 -22.03 7.70
CA SER A 141 13.90 -20.73 7.34
C SER A 141 13.73 -19.70 8.45
N LEU A 142 12.52 -19.59 9.03
CA LEU A 142 12.24 -18.68 10.13
C LEU A 142 12.91 -19.10 11.45
N LYS A 143 13.13 -20.41 11.67
CA LYS A 143 13.88 -20.93 12.82
C LYS A 143 15.38 -20.60 12.72
N GLU A 144 15.92 -20.62 11.52
CA GLU A 144 17.29 -20.18 11.21
C GLU A 144 17.45 -18.65 11.19
N GLY A 145 16.36 -17.91 11.35
CA GLY A 145 16.36 -16.45 11.40
C GLY A 145 16.45 -15.79 10.02
N HIS A 146 16.04 -16.48 8.95
CA HIS A 146 16.04 -15.93 7.61
C HIS A 146 14.64 -15.40 7.22
N ILE A 147 14.61 -14.20 6.65
CA ILE A 147 13.42 -13.66 5.97
C ILE A 147 13.83 -13.31 4.55
N PHE A 148 13.19 -13.94 3.57
CA PHE A 148 13.50 -13.72 2.15
C PHE A 148 12.65 -12.59 1.57
N LEU A 149 13.30 -11.60 0.96
CA LEU A 149 12.64 -10.40 0.44
C LEU A 149 11.74 -10.69 -0.76
N ASP A 150 12.16 -11.61 -1.63
CA ASP A 150 11.43 -12.02 -2.83
C ASP A 150 10.09 -12.72 -2.53
N ILE A 151 9.92 -13.31 -1.35
CA ILE A 151 8.67 -13.93 -0.88
C ILE A 151 8.13 -13.32 0.42
N CYS A 152 8.52 -12.09 0.74
CA CYS A 152 8.19 -11.50 2.04
C CYS A 152 6.68 -11.21 2.19
N GLY A 153 5.99 -10.88 1.09
CA GLY A 153 4.54 -10.68 1.09
C GLY A 153 3.81 -11.98 1.38
N GLU A 154 4.23 -13.06 0.74
CA GLU A 154 3.69 -14.41 0.85
C GLU A 154 3.92 -14.96 2.25
N THR A 155 5.13 -14.76 2.79
CA THR A 155 5.49 -15.13 4.16
C THR A 155 4.61 -14.39 5.18
N ALA A 156 4.39 -13.08 4.97
CA ALA A 156 3.52 -12.30 5.84
C ALA A 156 2.05 -12.73 5.73
N LEU A 157 1.55 -12.98 4.52
CA LEU A 157 0.20 -13.49 4.29
C LEU A 157 -0.01 -14.85 4.97
N PHE A 158 0.97 -15.73 4.87
CA PHE A 158 0.98 -17.02 5.54
C PHE A 158 0.85 -16.87 7.06
N ILE A 159 1.67 -16.03 7.68
CA ILE A 159 1.61 -15.77 9.13
C ILE A 159 0.26 -15.16 9.51
N LEU A 160 -0.23 -14.19 8.73
CA LEU A 160 -1.53 -13.55 8.96
C LEU A 160 -2.70 -14.53 8.85
N ASN A 161 -2.57 -15.60 8.05
CA ASN A 161 -3.56 -16.66 7.91
C ASN A 161 -3.49 -17.70 9.03
N ASN A 162 -2.29 -18.04 9.52
CA ASN A 162 -2.08 -19.15 10.45
C ASN A 162 -1.91 -18.71 11.91
N VAL A 163 -1.68 -17.42 12.18
CA VAL A 163 -1.51 -16.88 13.54
C VAL A 163 -2.63 -15.88 13.85
N PRO A 164 -3.76 -16.33 14.46
CA PRO A 164 -4.92 -15.46 14.73
C PRO A 164 -4.57 -14.21 15.54
N ALA A 165 -3.64 -14.34 16.49
CA ALA A 165 -3.16 -13.21 17.31
C ALA A 165 -2.57 -12.06 16.49
N CYS A 166 -2.05 -12.33 15.28
CA CYS A 166 -1.53 -11.30 14.39
C CYS A 166 -2.63 -10.34 13.94
N LEU A 167 -3.75 -10.88 13.42
CA LEU A 167 -4.86 -10.05 12.94
C LEU A 167 -5.53 -9.29 14.09
N GLU A 168 -5.71 -9.93 15.24
CA GLU A 168 -6.27 -9.31 16.46
C GLU A 168 -5.42 -8.13 16.95
N TYR A 169 -4.10 -8.28 16.91
CA TYR A 169 -3.17 -7.20 17.25
C TYR A 169 -3.27 -6.05 16.24
N LEU A 170 -3.21 -6.36 14.94
CA LEU A 170 -3.22 -5.34 13.88
C LEU A 170 -4.53 -4.54 13.89
N LYS A 171 -5.70 -5.18 14.01
CA LYS A 171 -6.99 -4.48 14.08
C LYS A 171 -7.16 -3.64 15.34
N SER A 172 -6.50 -4.02 16.44
CA SER A 172 -6.52 -3.25 17.69
C SER A 172 -5.61 -2.02 17.60
N ARG A 173 -4.47 -2.16 16.94
CA ARG A 173 -3.45 -1.11 16.79
C ARG A 173 -3.78 -0.12 15.67
N TYR A 174 -4.34 -0.58 14.56
CA TYR A 174 -4.50 0.24 13.36
C TYR A 174 -5.97 0.45 13.04
N THR A 175 -6.36 1.71 12.82
CA THR A 175 -7.72 2.05 12.39
C THR A 175 -7.84 2.16 10.87
N HIS A 176 -6.74 2.49 10.19
CA HIS A 176 -6.70 2.71 8.75
C HIS A 176 -5.44 2.13 8.12
N ILE A 177 -5.54 1.71 6.86
CA ILE A 177 -4.43 1.36 5.98
C ILE A 177 -4.49 2.18 4.70
N PHE A 178 -3.39 2.87 4.40
CA PHE A 178 -3.19 3.69 3.21
C PHE A 178 -2.11 3.06 2.35
N ILE A 179 -2.41 2.83 1.08
CA ILE A 179 -1.44 2.34 0.09
C ILE A 179 -1.43 3.32 -1.07
N ASP A 180 -0.30 4.01 -1.25
CA ASP A 180 0.00 4.82 -2.44
C ASP A 180 0.61 3.92 -3.52
N GLU A 181 0.35 4.25 -4.78
CA GLU A 181 0.73 3.45 -5.95
C GLU A 181 0.18 2.01 -5.92
N TYR A 182 -1.09 1.83 -5.55
CA TYR A 182 -1.75 0.51 -5.45
C TYR A 182 -1.71 -0.32 -6.74
N GLN A 183 -1.52 0.32 -7.90
CA GLN A 183 -1.32 -0.41 -9.16
C GLN A 183 -0.08 -1.32 -9.09
N ASP A 184 0.95 -0.98 -8.33
CA ASP A 184 2.18 -1.77 -8.25
C ASP A 184 2.05 -2.99 -7.30
N CYS A 185 0.88 -3.20 -6.66
CA CYS A 185 0.64 -4.34 -5.77
C CYS A 185 0.65 -5.69 -6.49
N GLY A 186 1.38 -6.65 -5.91
CA GLY A 186 1.25 -8.07 -6.22
C GLY A 186 0.09 -8.71 -5.45
N GLU A 187 -0.06 -10.02 -5.67
CA GLU A 187 -1.22 -10.78 -5.19
C GLU A 187 -1.23 -10.93 -3.66
N ALA A 188 -0.07 -11.22 -3.05
CA ALA A 188 0.04 -11.31 -1.60
C ALA A 188 -0.24 -9.96 -0.91
N GLN A 189 0.21 -8.84 -1.50
CA GLN A 189 -0.03 -7.50 -0.99
C GLN A 189 -1.53 -7.14 -1.01
N ASP A 190 -2.22 -7.41 -2.14
CA ASP A 190 -3.66 -7.21 -2.26
C ASP A 190 -4.45 -8.09 -1.27
N ALA A 191 -4.03 -9.35 -1.10
CA ALA A 191 -4.65 -10.27 -0.14
C ALA A 191 -4.48 -9.79 1.32
N ILE A 192 -3.28 -9.32 1.70
CA ILE A 192 -3.04 -8.72 3.03
C ILE A 192 -3.93 -7.48 3.22
N PHE A 193 -3.96 -6.57 2.25
CA PHE A 193 -4.79 -5.35 2.32
C PHE A 193 -6.27 -5.70 2.53
N LYS A 194 -6.82 -6.59 1.70
CA LYS A 194 -8.22 -7.03 1.81
C LYS A 194 -8.50 -7.73 3.13
N LYS A 195 -7.58 -8.55 3.63
CA LYS A 195 -7.73 -9.24 4.93
C LYS A 195 -7.81 -8.26 6.09
N LEU A 196 -6.97 -7.22 6.07
CA LEU A 196 -7.02 -6.13 7.06
C LEU A 196 -8.32 -5.34 6.96
N VAL A 197 -8.77 -5.02 5.74
CA VAL A 197 -10.04 -4.31 5.52
C VAL A 197 -11.24 -5.10 6.01
N ASN A 198 -11.29 -6.39 5.70
CA ASN A 198 -12.36 -7.29 6.14
C ASN A 198 -12.37 -7.49 7.67
N ALA A 199 -11.24 -7.24 8.35
CA ALA A 199 -11.15 -7.26 9.81
C ALA A 199 -11.62 -5.96 10.47
N GLY A 200 -12.04 -4.95 9.69
CA GLY A 200 -12.57 -3.68 10.18
C GLY A 200 -11.61 -2.49 10.11
N ILE A 201 -10.41 -2.66 9.53
CA ILE A 201 -9.49 -1.54 9.28
C ILE A 201 -9.98 -0.79 8.03
N ILE A 202 -10.09 0.53 8.08
CA ILE A 202 -10.55 1.32 6.93
C ILE A 202 -9.44 1.37 5.85
N GLY A 203 -9.76 0.90 4.65
CA GLY A 203 -8.83 0.81 3.52
C GLY A 203 -8.86 2.05 2.63
N VAL A 204 -7.68 2.61 2.34
CA VAL A 204 -7.48 3.73 1.43
C VAL A 204 -6.45 3.32 0.37
N ALA A 205 -6.93 2.95 -0.81
CA ALA A 205 -6.08 2.61 -1.96
C ALA A 205 -6.02 3.78 -2.93
N VAL A 206 -4.81 4.21 -3.30
CA VAL A 206 -4.60 5.29 -4.28
C VAL A 206 -3.70 4.76 -5.38
N GLY A 207 -4.10 4.96 -6.64
CA GLY A 207 -3.29 4.53 -7.78
C GLY A 207 -3.51 5.37 -9.04
N ASP A 208 -2.61 5.17 -9.99
CA ASP A 208 -2.61 5.84 -11.29
C ASP A 208 -2.89 4.82 -12.40
N LEU A 209 -4.02 4.98 -13.10
CA LEU A 209 -4.37 4.09 -14.20
C LEU A 209 -3.49 4.30 -15.43
N ASP A 210 -2.98 5.52 -15.64
CA ASP A 210 -2.22 5.88 -16.84
C ASP A 210 -0.73 5.53 -16.71
N GLN A 211 -0.19 5.48 -15.48
CA GLN A 211 1.18 5.01 -15.24
C GLN A 211 1.33 3.49 -15.34
N ALA A 212 0.23 2.74 -15.31
CA ALA A 212 0.26 1.28 -15.52
C ALA A 212 0.70 0.88 -16.94
N ILE A 213 0.76 1.83 -17.89
CA ILE A 213 1.06 1.60 -19.31
C ILE A 213 2.57 1.46 -19.59
N TYR A 214 3.46 1.93 -18.69
CA TYR A 214 4.93 1.89 -18.90
C TYR A 214 5.62 0.62 -18.37
N ALA A 215 4.88 -0.33 -17.80
CA ALA A 215 5.42 -1.64 -17.44
C ALA A 215 5.10 -2.64 -18.56
N PHE A 216 6.14 -3.28 -19.12
CA PHE A 216 6.10 -4.31 -20.18
C PHE A 216 5.31 -5.59 -19.84
N SER A 217 4.32 -5.53 -18.95
CA SER A 217 3.49 -6.66 -18.57
C SER A 217 2.08 -6.19 -18.19
N ASN A 218 1.08 -6.74 -18.86
CA ASN A 218 -0.37 -6.62 -18.69
C ASN A 218 -0.93 -6.94 -17.26
N ARG A 219 -0.20 -6.68 -16.16
CA ARG A 219 -0.51 -7.26 -14.83
C ARG A 219 -0.89 -6.29 -13.71
N TYR A 220 -0.70 -4.97 -13.85
CA TYR A 220 -0.74 -4.08 -12.67
C TYR A 220 -1.98 -3.18 -12.53
N SER A 221 -3.02 -3.38 -13.36
CA SER A 221 -4.32 -2.70 -13.15
C SER A 221 -5.39 -3.58 -12.50
N LYS A 222 -5.18 -4.90 -12.38
CA LYS A 222 -6.25 -5.84 -11.99
C LYS A 222 -6.74 -5.60 -10.57
N PHE A 223 -5.84 -5.45 -9.59
CA PHE A 223 -6.23 -5.29 -8.20
C PHE A 223 -6.87 -3.93 -7.94
N LEU A 224 -6.31 -2.85 -8.48
CA LEU A 224 -6.93 -1.52 -8.42
C LEU A 224 -8.32 -1.52 -9.07
N SER A 225 -8.46 -2.12 -10.26
CA SER A 225 -9.75 -2.26 -10.95
C SER A 225 -10.74 -3.12 -10.15
N SER A 226 -10.25 -4.18 -9.49
CA SER A 226 -11.06 -5.02 -8.60
C SER A 226 -11.57 -4.25 -7.39
N LEU A 227 -10.82 -3.28 -6.86
CA LEU A 227 -11.30 -2.39 -5.79
C LEU A 227 -12.35 -1.41 -6.33
N MET A 228 -12.17 -0.89 -7.55
CA MET A 228 -13.14 0.01 -8.19
C MET A 228 -14.50 -0.64 -8.43
N SER A 229 -14.54 -1.95 -8.72
CA SER A 229 -15.79 -2.71 -8.90
C SER A 229 -16.34 -3.29 -7.60
N ASN A 230 -15.63 -3.15 -6.48
CA ASN A 230 -16.05 -3.71 -5.20
C ASN A 230 -17.03 -2.74 -4.49
N PRO A 231 -18.27 -3.18 -4.16
CA PRO A 231 -19.26 -2.31 -3.51
C PRO A 231 -18.86 -1.85 -2.10
N ASN A 232 -17.90 -2.53 -1.46
CA ASN A 232 -17.35 -2.12 -0.17
C ASN A 232 -16.42 -0.90 -0.27
N PHE A 233 -16.00 -0.51 -1.49
CA PHE A 233 -15.11 0.62 -1.73
C PHE A 233 -15.84 1.72 -2.50
N LYS A 234 -15.75 2.95 -2.00
CA LYS A 234 -16.22 4.12 -2.73
C LYS A 234 -15.13 4.64 -3.65
N HIS A 235 -15.44 4.71 -4.94
CA HIS A 235 -14.50 5.20 -5.96
C HIS A 235 -14.51 6.73 -6.07
N PHE A 236 -13.32 7.34 -6.05
CA PHE A 236 -13.10 8.74 -6.33
C PHE A 236 -12.05 8.94 -7.43
N LYS A 237 -12.11 10.09 -8.10
CA LYS A 237 -11.13 10.49 -9.12
C LYS A 237 -10.42 11.78 -8.68
N LEU A 238 -9.10 11.82 -8.92
CA LEU A 238 -8.30 13.05 -8.85
C LEU A 238 -7.83 13.40 -10.26
N THR A 239 -8.41 14.42 -10.86
CA THR A 239 -8.25 14.73 -12.29
C THR A 239 -7.44 15.99 -12.56
N GLU A 240 -7.39 16.92 -11.62
CA GLU A 240 -6.70 18.21 -11.78
C GLU A 240 -5.18 18.06 -11.60
N ASN A 241 -4.39 18.37 -12.62
CA ASN A 241 -2.92 18.40 -12.52
C ASN A 241 -2.48 19.71 -11.85
N ARG A 242 -1.70 19.61 -10.77
CA ARG A 242 -1.17 20.76 -10.02
C ARG A 242 0.35 20.80 -9.98
N ARG A 243 1.02 19.93 -10.74
CA ARG A 243 2.48 19.82 -10.77
C ARG A 243 3.08 20.63 -11.92
N CYS A 244 2.43 20.64 -13.08
CA CYS A 244 2.96 21.29 -14.27
C CYS A 244 1.96 22.29 -14.87
N HIS A 245 2.52 23.25 -15.62
CA HIS A 245 1.72 24.20 -16.38
C HIS A 245 0.88 23.47 -17.44
N LYS A 246 -0.29 24.03 -17.78
CA LYS A 246 -1.25 23.44 -18.72
C LYS A 246 -0.59 22.99 -20.03
N SER A 247 0.32 23.79 -20.60
CA SER A 247 1.05 23.43 -21.83
C SER A 247 1.81 22.10 -21.76
N ILE A 248 2.39 21.74 -20.60
CA ILE A 248 3.10 20.46 -20.42
C ILE A 248 2.09 19.32 -20.30
N SER A 249 0.99 19.55 -19.58
CA SER A 249 -0.09 18.57 -19.46
C SER A 249 -0.74 18.28 -20.81
N ASP A 250 -1.03 19.31 -21.58
CA ASP A 250 -1.64 19.24 -22.92
C ASP A 250 -0.73 18.48 -23.89
N TYR A 251 0.57 18.79 -23.89
CA TYR A 251 1.55 18.02 -24.69
C TYR A 251 1.57 16.54 -24.31
N SER A 252 1.54 16.22 -23.01
CA SER A 252 1.50 14.83 -22.54
C SER A 252 0.22 14.10 -22.97
N LEU A 253 -0.94 14.77 -22.93
CA LEU A 253 -2.22 14.19 -23.36
C LEU A 253 -2.24 13.96 -24.88
N ALA A 254 -1.71 14.90 -25.66
CA ALA A 254 -1.55 14.75 -27.10
C ALA A 254 -0.64 13.56 -27.45
N LEU A 255 0.46 13.37 -26.72
CA LEU A 255 1.35 12.21 -26.87
C LEU A 255 0.62 10.88 -26.59
N MET A 256 -0.36 10.89 -25.67
CA MET A 256 -1.18 9.72 -25.33
C MET A 256 -2.36 9.50 -26.30
N GLY A 257 -2.47 10.28 -27.39
CA GLY A 257 -3.50 10.13 -28.41
C GLY A 257 -4.90 10.62 -27.99
N ILE A 258 -5.00 11.42 -26.92
CA ILE A 258 -6.25 12.01 -26.46
C ILE A 258 -6.47 13.34 -27.19
N SER A 259 -7.55 13.47 -27.96
CA SER A 259 -7.92 14.74 -28.60
C SER A 259 -8.26 15.78 -27.55
N ILE A 260 -7.61 16.93 -27.62
CA ILE A 260 -7.89 18.08 -26.75
C ILE A 260 -8.98 18.90 -27.45
N ASP A 261 -10.22 18.44 -27.37
CA ASP A 261 -11.35 19.23 -27.86
C ASP A 261 -11.61 20.39 -26.86
N SER A 262 -11.21 21.59 -27.29
CA SER A 262 -11.56 22.94 -26.81
C SER A 262 -11.99 23.08 -25.34
N ILE A 263 -11.06 23.55 -24.49
CA ILE A 263 -11.42 24.22 -23.22
C ILE A 263 -11.03 25.69 -23.40
N ASP A 264 -12.04 26.57 -23.31
CA ASP A 264 -12.01 28.01 -23.56
C ASP A 264 -10.68 28.71 -23.22
N TYR A 265 -10.20 29.50 -24.17
CA TYR A 265 -9.12 30.44 -23.98
C TYR A 265 -9.55 31.53 -23.00
N ASP A 266 -9.11 31.48 -21.74
CA ASP A 266 -9.14 32.68 -20.89
C ASP A 266 -7.97 33.57 -21.31
N TYR A 267 -8.22 34.44 -22.29
CA TYR A 267 -7.34 35.57 -22.61
C TYR A 267 -7.42 36.57 -21.45
N ARG A 268 -6.55 36.40 -20.45
CA ARG A 268 -6.15 37.50 -19.58
C ARG A 268 -4.63 37.59 -19.56
N MET A 269 -4.15 38.61 -20.28
CA MET A 269 -2.85 39.24 -20.07
C MET A 269 -2.74 39.79 -18.66
#